data_AF-A0A2L2Z387-F1
#
_entry.id   AF-A0A2L2Z387-F1
#
_cell.length_a   1.000
_cell.length_b   1.000
_cell.length_c   1.000
_cell.angle_alpha   90.00
_cell.angle_beta   90.00
_cell.angle_gamma   90.00
#
_symmetry.space_group_name_H-M   'P 1'
#
loop_
_entity.id
_entity.type
_entity.pdbx_description
1 polymer ?
#
loop_
_entity_poly.entity_id
_entity_poly.type
_entity_poly.pdbx_seq_one_letter_code
_entity_poly.pdbx_strand_id
1 'polypeptide(L)' 'IDDTYFVTKQGFSRNEVQLPNLRRKDLLTNLTCEVFNTNLTAPATSTVSLDMNLRPTDVRITTPHQPL' A
#
# COMPACT_ATOMS: atom_id res chain seq x y z
N ILE A 1 12.83 3.66 1.88
CA ILE A 1 12.76 2.76 0.70
C ILE A 1 13.41 1.47 1.16
N ASP A 2 12.77 0.35 0.89
CA ASP A 2 13.18 -0.97 1.38
C ASP A 2 14.17 -1.58 0.39
N ASP A 3 15.41 -1.78 0.85
CA ASP A 3 16.51 -2.35 0.04
C ASP A 3 16.73 -3.84 0.39
N THR A 4 15.84 -4.44 1.18
CA THR A 4 15.94 -5.85 1.54
C THR A 4 15.22 -6.72 0.51
N TYR A 5 15.88 -7.79 0.06
CA TYR A 5 15.30 -8.78 -0.83
C TYR A 5 16.00 -10.13 -0.62
N PHE A 6 15.37 -11.21 -1.08
CA PHE A 6 15.97 -12.53 -1.08
C PHE A 6 15.73 -13.24 -2.41
N VAL A 7 16.67 -14.12 -2.76
CA VAL A 7 16.53 -14.99 -3.93
C VAL A 7 15.85 -16.28 -3.48
N THR A 8 14.71 -16.60 -4.08
CA THR A 8 13.98 -17.84 -3.83
C THR A 8 14.77 -19.06 -4.32
N LYS A 9 14.43 -20.27 -3.84
CA LYS A 9 15.10 -21.51 -4.29
C LYS A 9 14.97 -21.75 -5.80
N GLN A 10 13.96 -21.15 -6.43
CA GLN A 10 13.70 -21.20 -7.86
C GLN A 10 14.46 -20.12 -8.66
N GLY A 11 15.25 -19.26 -8.00
CA GLY A 11 16.07 -18.24 -8.64
C GLY A 11 15.40 -16.87 -8.83
N PHE A 12 14.17 -16.67 -8.36
CA PHE A 12 13.48 -15.38 -8.46
C PHE A 12 13.84 -14.45 -7.32
N SER A 13 14.04 -13.16 -7.60
CA SER A 13 14.13 -12.12 -6.58
C SER A 13 12.76 -11.84 -5.97
N ARG A 14 12.68 -11.81 -4.65
CA ARG A 14 11.46 -11.50 -3.89
C ARG A 14 11.74 -10.43 -2.84
N ASN A 15 10.94 -9.39 -2.86
CA ASN A 15 10.85 -8.37 -1.82
C ASN A 15 9.51 -8.52 -1.11
N GLU A 16 9.48 -8.36 0.21
CA GLU A 16 8.29 -8.46 1.04
C GLU A 16 8.22 -7.28 2.01
N VAL A 17 7.19 -6.44 1.82
CA VAL A 17 6.92 -5.31 2.71
C VAL A 17 5.81 -5.66 3.70
N GLN A 18 6.06 -5.46 4.99
CA GLN A 18 5.06 -5.61 6.04
C GLN A 18 4.61 -4.23 6.54
N LEU A 19 3.31 -3.97 6.52
CA LEU A 19 2.70 -2.71 6.97
C LEU A 19 1.88 -2.97 8.24
N PRO A 20 2.50 -2.95 9.44
CA PRO A 20 1.84 -3.38 10.68
C PRO A 20 0.69 -2.46 11.11
N ASN A 21 0.73 -1.18 10.74
CA ASN A 21 -0.27 -0.18 11.13
C ASN A 21 -0.72 0.62 9.90
N LEU A 22 -1.86 0.22 9.34
CA LEU A 22 -2.53 1.00 8.29
C LEU A 22 -3.36 2.12 8.91
N ARG A 23 -3.23 3.32 8.36
CA ARG A 23 -4.00 4.52 8.75
C ARG A 23 -4.95 4.89 7.61
N ARG A 24 -6.03 5.59 7.94
CA ARG A 24 -7.01 6.08 6.95
C ARG A 24 -6.36 6.86 5.78
N LYS A 25 -5.27 7.59 6.02
CA LYS A 25 -4.56 8.34 4.97
C LYS A 25 -3.79 7.46 3.97
N ASP A 26 -3.60 6.19 4.29
CA ASP A 26 -2.90 5.25 3.42
C ASP A 26 -3.87 4.69 2.35
N LEU A 27 -5.14 5.09 2.36
CA LEU A 27 -6.16 4.70 1.37
C LEU A 27 -5.72 5.14 -0.03
N LEU A 28 -5.79 4.23 -1.00
CA LEU A 28 -5.34 4.42 -2.39
C LEU A 28 -3.83 4.69 -2.53
N THR A 29 -3.03 4.36 -1.51
CA THR A 29 -1.57 4.38 -1.66
C THR A 29 -1.15 3.31 -2.66
N ASN A 30 -0.33 3.69 -3.63
CA ASN A 30 0.31 2.77 -4.55
C ASN A 30 1.66 2.32 -3.98
N LEU A 31 1.84 1.00 -3.85
CA LEU A 31 3.10 0.38 -3.47
C LEU A 31 3.70 -0.23 -4.73
N THR A 32 4.85 0.31 -5.15
CA THR A 32 5.57 -0.17 -6.32
C THR A 32 6.81 -0.93 -5.87
N CYS A 33 6.94 -2.17 -6.32
CA CYS A 33 8.16 -2.96 -6.23
C CYS A 33 8.95 -2.77 -7.53
N GLU A 34 10.21 -2.36 -7.41
CA GLU A 34 11.13 -2.20 -8.54
C GLU A 34 12.28 -3.20 -8.39
N VAL A 35 12.52 -3.99 -9.43
CA VAL A 35 13.56 -5.03 -9.44
C VAL A 35 14.62 -4.67 -10.48
N PHE A 36 15.85 -4.45 -9.99
CA PHE A 36 17.03 -4.17 -10.78
C PHE A 36 17.95 -5.39 -10.80
N ASN A 37 18.00 -6.10 -11.93
CA ASN A 37 18.95 -7.22 -12.10
C ASN A 37 20.34 -6.73 -12.55
N THR A 38 20.38 -5.65 -13.34
CA THR A 38 21.62 -4.97 -13.79
C THR A 38 21.33 -3.48 -14.02
N ASN A 39 22.37 -2.65 -14.09
CA ASN A 39 22.24 -1.21 -14.40
C ASN A 39 22.10 -0.90 -15.90
N LEU A 40 21.87 -1.92 -16.75
CA LEU A 40 21.87 -1.77 -18.21
C LEU A 40 20.46 -1.74 -18.82
N THR A 41 19.43 -2.12 -18.06
CA THR A 41 18.04 -2.20 -18.50
C THR A 41 17.12 -1.48 -17.52
N ALA A 42 15.96 -1.05 -18.00
CA ALA A 42 14.91 -0.54 -17.11
C ALA A 42 14.52 -1.61 -16.07
N PRO A 43 14.18 -1.21 -14.84
CA PRO A 43 13.73 -2.14 -13.82
C PRO A 43 12.41 -2.80 -14.21
N ALA A 44 12.22 -4.04 -13.78
CA ALA A 44 10.90 -4.64 -13.80
C ALA A 44 10.09 -4.06 -12.63
N THR A 45 8.89 -3.55 -12.90
CA THR A 45 8.05 -2.91 -11.90
C THR A 45 6.72 -3.63 -11.73
N SER A 46 6.25 -3.75 -10.49
CA SER A 46 4.90 -4.20 -10.18
C SER A 46 4.28 -3.30 -9.13
N THR A 47 3.04 -2.86 -9.35
CA THR A 47 2.35 -1.93 -8.46
C THR A 47 1.08 -2.57 -7.92
N VAL A 48 0.88 -2.44 -6.61
CA VAL A 48 -0.37 -2.78 -5.93
C VAL A 48 -0.96 -1.53 -5.28
N SER A 49 -2.28 -1.39 -5.36
CA SER A 49 -3.00 -0.27 -4.75
C SER A 49 -3.70 -0.73 -3.48
N LEU A 50 -3.54 0.02 -2.39
CA LEU A 50 -4.17 -0.29 -1.12
C LEU A 50 -5.60 0.26 -1.09
N ASP A 51 -6.58 -0.60 -1.37
CA ASP A 51 -7.99 -0.31 -1.12
C ASP A 51 -8.38 -0.73 0.30
N MET A 52 -9.02 0.17 1.05
CA MET A 52 -9.39 -0.06 2.45
C MET A 52 -10.88 0.17 2.67
N ASN A 53 -11.52 -0.81 3.29
CA ASN A 53 -12.90 -0.72 3.75
C ASN A 53 -13.02 0.11 5.05
N LEU A 54 -13.19 1.43 4.92
CA LEU A 54 -13.24 2.37 6.04
C LEU A 54 -14.67 2.74 6.46
N ARG A 55 -15.41 1.78 7.01
CA ARG A 55 -16.78 2.00 7.49
C ARG A 55 -16.80 3.00 8.66
N PRO A 56 -17.81 3.88 8.73
CA PRO A 56 -18.01 4.72 9.91
C PRO A 56 -18.19 3.85 11.16
N THR A 57 -17.47 4.17 12.24
CA THR A 57 -17.60 3.51 13.53
C THR A 57 -18.67 4.15 14.41
N ASP A 58 -18.92 5.44 14.21
CA ASP A 58 -19.93 6.23 14.93
C ASP A 58 -20.42 7.35 14.00
N VAL A 59 -21.71 7.65 14.05
CA VAL A 59 -22.34 8.71 13.25
C VAL A 59 -23.24 9.52 14.18
N ARG A 60 -23.04 10.84 14.22
CA ARG A 60 -23.84 11.75 15.04
C ARG A 60 -24.32 12.93 14.22
N ILE A 61 -25.55 13.33 14.45
CA ILE A 61 -26.09 14.58 13.91
C ILE A 61 -25.48 15.72 14.73
N THR A 62 -24.70 16.59 14.10
CA THR A 62 -24.07 17.75 14.74
C THR A 62 -24.95 18.99 14.73
N THR A 63 -25.97 19.01 13.86
CA THR A 63 -26.90 20.13 13.70
C THR A 63 -28.24 19.81 14.37
N PRO A 64 -28.72 20.62 15.33
CA PRO A 64 -30.06 20.44 15.87
C PRO A 64 -31.10 20.64 14.76
N HIS A 65 -32.15 19.81 14.74
CA HIS A 65 -33.31 20.04 13.89
C HIS A 65 -33.96 21.37 14.29
N GLN A 66 -33.80 22.41 13.48
CA GLN A 66 -34.62 23.61 13.56
C GLN A 66 -35.79 23.45 12.60
N PRO A 67 -37.04 23.37 13.09
CA PRO A 67 -38.22 23.45 12.22
C PRO A 67 -38.31 24.85 11.60
N LEU A 68 -38.75 24.90 10.33
CA LEU A 68 -38.97 26.10 9.53
C LEU A 68 -40.07 27.00 10.13
#